data_AF-A0A292YMY3-F1
#
_entry.id   AF-A0A292YMY3-F1
#
_cell.length_a   1.000
_cell.length_b   1.000
_cell.length_c   1.000
_cell.angle_alpha   90.00
_cell.angle_beta   90.00
_cell.angle_gamma   90.00
#
_symmetry.space_group_name_H-M   'P 1'
#
loop_
_entity.id
_entity.type
_entity.pdbx_description
1 polymer ?
#
loop_
_entity_poly.entity_id
_entity_poly.type
_entity_poly.pdbx_seq_one_letter_code
_entity_poly.pdbx_strand_id
1 'polypeptide(L)' 'MERFLFIEWDEVKLPGFDASGYKLVVGLVQVPFAPGYGLELDDNYFSKAVEATGWFIKV' A
#
# COMPACT_ATOMS: atom_id res chain seq x y z
N MET A 1 -7.74 -23.12 15.72
CA MET A 1 -7.65 -21.85 16.45
C MET A 1 -7.30 -20.77 15.46
N GLU A 2 -8.27 -19.92 15.11
CA GLU A 2 -8.02 -18.69 14.38
C GLU A 2 -7.34 -17.71 15.34
N ARG A 3 -6.08 -17.36 15.04
CA ARG A 3 -5.29 -16.42 15.84
C ARG A 3 -5.34 -15.00 15.27
N PHE A 4 -5.75 -14.86 14.02
CA PHE A 4 -5.99 -13.58 13.39
C PHE A 4 -7.43 -13.18 13.66
N LEU A 5 -7.64 -11.99 14.22
CA LEU A 5 -8.97 -11.50 14.56
C LEU A 5 -9.49 -10.58 13.45
N PHE A 6 -8.95 -9.37 13.36
CA PHE A 6 -9.39 -8.37 12.39
C PHE A 6 -8.22 -7.46 11.99
N ILE A 7 -8.34 -6.87 10.81
CA ILE A 7 -7.50 -5.74 10.39
C ILE A 7 -8.15 -4.48 10.98
N GLU A 8 -7.35 -3.59 11.57
CA GLU A 8 -7.80 -2.23 11.83
C GLU A 8 -7.78 -1.45 10.51
N TRP A 9 -8.93 -0.92 10.11
CA TRP A 9 -9.08 -0.26 8.81
C TRP A 9 -9.29 1.25 8.98
N ASP A 10 -8.34 2.02 8.48
CA ASP A 10 -8.46 3.46 8.25
C ASP A 10 -8.09 3.74 6.80
N GLU A 11 -9.06 4.17 5.99
CA GLU A 11 -8.84 4.37 4.55
C GLU A 11 -8.04 5.65 4.33
N VAL A 12 -6.87 5.52 3.71
CA VAL A 12 -6.04 6.66 3.32
C VAL A 12 -5.78 6.67 1.82
N LYS A 13 -5.87 7.86 1.22
CA LYS A 13 -5.44 8.10 -0.15
C LYS A 13 -4.15 8.91 -0.13
N LEU A 14 -3.09 8.32 -0.66
CA LEU A 14 -1.77 8.94 -0.76
C LEU A 14 -1.44 9.13 -2.24
N PRO A 15 -0.96 10.32 -2.66
CA PRO A 15 -0.50 10.49 -4.03
C PRO A 15 0.64 9.50 -4.35
N GLY A 16 0.62 8.93 -5.55
CA GLY A 16 1.62 7.96 -6.00
C GLY A 16 1.55 6.58 -5.34
N PHE A 17 0.46 6.27 -4.63
CA PHE A 17 0.20 4.96 -4.03
C PHE A 17 -1.18 4.46 -4.43
N ASP A 18 -1.23 3.30 -5.08
CA ASP A 18 -2.48 2.67 -5.51
C ASP A 18 -2.74 1.38 -4.73
N ALA A 19 -3.81 1.42 -3.93
CA ALA A 19 -4.34 0.30 -3.16
C ALA A 19 -5.70 -0.18 -3.69
N SER A 20 -6.10 0.20 -4.91
CA SER A 20 -7.43 -0.09 -5.48
C SER A 20 -7.71 -1.58 -5.70
N GLY A 21 -6.67 -2.43 -5.65
CA GLY A 21 -6.80 -3.88 -5.61
C GLY A 21 -7.48 -4.39 -4.34
N TYR A 22 -7.37 -3.66 -3.22
CA TYR A 22 -8.06 -3.96 -1.97
C TYR A 22 -9.51 -3.46 -2.03
N LYS A 23 -10.44 -4.28 -1.55
CA LYS A 23 -11.88 -3.92 -1.52
C LYS A 23 -12.49 -4.22 -0.17
N LEU A 24 -13.26 -3.27 0.36
CA LEU A 24 -14.09 -3.51 1.52
C LEU A 24 -15.46 -4.04 1.07
N VAL A 25 -15.75 -5.30 1.39
CA VAL A 25 -16.99 -5.98 1.02
C VAL A 25 -17.63 -6.55 2.28
N VAL A 26 -18.74 -5.92 2.73
CA VAL A 26 -19.53 -6.37 3.89
C VAL A 26 -18.67 -6.55 5.16
N GLY A 27 -17.82 -5.56 5.46
CA GLY A 27 -16.95 -5.58 6.65
C GLY A 27 -15.72 -6.48 6.54
N LEU A 28 -15.48 -7.09 5.37
CA LEU A 28 -14.28 -7.87 5.07
C LEU A 28 -13.40 -7.15 4.06
N VAL A 29 -12.09 -7.20 4.27
CA VAL A 29 -11.11 -6.72 3.30
C VAL A 29 -10.75 -7.87 2.36
N GLN A 30 -11.05 -7.70 1.08
CA GLN A 30 -10.58 -8.57 0.01
C GLN A 30 -9.14 -8.18 -0.34
N VAL A 31 -8.20 -9.07 -0.02
CA VAL A 31 -6.80 -8.91 -0.39
C VAL A 31 -6.62 -9.35 -1.86
N PRO A 32 -5.98 -8.53 -2.72
CA PRO A 32 -5.80 -8.87 -4.13
C PRO A 32 -4.86 -10.07 -4.32
N PHE A 33 -5.15 -10.88 -5.33
CA PHE A 33 -4.24 -11.94 -5.79
C PHE A 33 -3.23 -11.37 -6.80
N ALA A 34 -2.35 -10.50 -6.32
CA ALA A 34 -1.28 -9.86 -7.08
C ALA A 34 0.08 -10.08 -6.38
N PRO A 35 1.21 -9.95 -7.10
CA PRO A 35 2.54 -10.11 -6.51
C PRO A 35 2.81 -9.15 -5.33
N GLY A 36 3.68 -9.57 -4.41
CA GLY A 36 4.06 -8.77 -3.25
C GLY A 36 2.87 -8.49 -2.33
N TYR A 37 2.63 -7.22 -2.02
CA TYR A 37 1.48 -6.77 -1.24
C TYR A 37 0.26 -6.36 -2.10
N GLY A 38 0.31 -6.53 -3.42
CA GLY A 38 -0.76 -6.07 -4.32
C GLY A 38 -1.04 -4.57 -4.22
N LEU A 39 0.02 -3.79 -3.99
CA LEU A 39 0.04 -2.33 -3.94
C LEU A 39 0.96 -1.86 -5.06
N GLU A 40 0.54 -0.85 -5.79
CA GLU A 40 1.34 -0.27 -6.86
C GLU A 40 1.85 1.11 -6.42
N LEU A 41 3.12 1.38 -6.70
CA LEU A 41 3.76 2.67 -6.46
C LEU A 41 3.96 3.38 -7.80
N ASP A 42 3.66 4.66 -7.86
CA ASP A 42 4.11 5.50 -8.97
C ASP A 42 5.59 5.81 -8.76
N ASP A 43 6.44 5.09 -9.49
CA ASP A 43 7.89 5.27 -9.43
C ASP A 43 8.33 6.71 -9.70
N ASN A 44 7.66 7.42 -10.61
CA ASN A 44 8.01 8.81 -10.90
C ASN A 44 7.67 9.74 -9.73
N TYR A 45 6.52 9.51 -9.09
CA TYR A 45 6.14 10.26 -7.90
C TYR A 45 7.11 9.97 -6.75
N PHE A 46 7.40 8.68 -6.52
CA PHE A 46 8.30 8.23 -5.46
C PHE A 46 9.72 8.77 -5.66
N SER A 47 10.32 8.65 -6.85
CA SER A 47 11.65 9.18 -7.14
C SER A 47 11.75 10.68 -6.91
N LYS A 48 10.74 11.46 -7.34
CA LYS A 48 10.71 12.91 -7.08
C LYS A 48 10.60 13.25 -5.60
N ALA A 49 9.82 12.49 -4.83
CA ALA A 49 9.73 12.67 -3.38
C ALA A 49 11.08 12.39 -2.70
N VAL A 50 11.77 11.31 -3.12
CA VAL A 50 13.10 10.96 -2.62
C VAL A 50 14.13 12.04 -2.99
N GLU A 51 14.09 12.58 -4.20
CA GLU A 51 14.98 13.67 -4.63
C GLU A 51 14.74 14.97 -3.83
N ALA A 52 13.48 15.29 -3.55
CA ALA A 52 13.11 16.54 -2.90
C ALA A 52 13.47 16.54 -1.40
N THR A 53 13.22 15.44 -0.69
CA THR A 53 13.35 15.39 0.78
C THR A 53 13.87 14.07 1.33
N GLY A 54 14.10 13.06 0.48
CA GLY A 54 14.63 11.76 0.87
C GLY A 54 16.16 11.69 0.86
N TRP A 55 16.68 10.48 0.94
CA TRP A 55 18.12 10.18 0.95
C TRP A 55 18.37 8.74 0.54
N PHE A 56 19.62 8.42 0.20
CA PHE A 56 20.04 7.04 -0.06
C PHE A 56 21.39 6.69 0.61
N ILE A 57 21.40 5.48 1.18
CA ILE A 57 22.53 4.60 1.51
C ILE A 57 23.44 4.23 0.34
N LYS A 58 24.53 4.94 0.00
CA LYS A 58 25.48 4.39 -0.97
C LYS A 58 26.43 3.41 -0.27
N VAL A 59 26.26 2.11 -0.56
CA VAL A 59 27.16 1.02 -0.12
C VAL A 59 28.36 0.95 -1.05
#